data_AF-A0A9E7GWL2-F1
#
_entry.id   AF-A0A9E7GWL2-F1
#
_cell.length_a   1.000
_cell.length_b   1.000
_cell.length_c   1.000
_cell.angle_alpha   90.00
_cell.angle_beta   90.00
_cell.angle_gamma   90.00
#
_symmetry.space_group_name_H-M   'P 1'
#
loop_
_entity.id
_entity.type
_entity.pdbx_description
1 polymer ?
#
loop_
_entity_poly.entity_id
_entity_poly.type
_entity_poly.pdbx_seq_one_letter_code
_entity_poly.pdbx_strand_id
1 'polypeptide(L)'
;MVNMLPNLCSDASVSRYLRARNWNVEKASKMLKESLKWRLEYKPETIRWDDVAHEAETGKIYRADYLDKNGRAVLVMRPGFQNTSSSKGQIRYLVYCMENAIFNLAANQEQMVWLIDFQGWTMGSVSIKVTRETAHILQDYYPERLALGILYNPPRIFESFWKVVRPFLEHKTYKKVKFVYSDNTESQKIMTDLFEMDKLESAFGGHNPAGFDLNKYAEKMKEDDQKMSAFVESEQSHVSVLQPEFSVTEHQLESSSDSSPSSDAESPRRVDTKILSANEMKEQPNCKNTIAESGVSRPLIHMNDFA
;
A
#
# COMPACT_ATOMS: atom_id res chain seq x y z
N MET A 1 3.02 -4.35 -20.29
CA MET A 1 3.76 -4.01 -19.04
C MET A 1 5.10 -3.33 -19.29
N VAL A 2 5.96 -3.82 -20.21
CA VAL A 2 7.19 -3.08 -20.63
C VAL A 2 6.89 -1.59 -20.93
N ASN A 3 5.71 -1.34 -21.51
CA ASN A 3 5.31 -0.01 -21.98
C ASN A 3 4.74 0.91 -20.87
N MET A 4 4.56 0.42 -19.64
CA MET A 4 4.24 1.27 -18.46
C MET A 4 5.50 1.68 -17.68
N LEU A 5 6.66 1.09 -18.00
CA LEU A 5 7.95 1.45 -17.39
C LEU A 5 8.33 2.93 -17.57
N PRO A 6 8.06 3.63 -18.70
CA PRO A 6 8.38 5.05 -18.85
C PRO A 6 7.75 5.93 -17.76
N ASN A 7 6.47 5.72 -17.45
CA ASN A 7 5.78 6.47 -16.40
C ASN A 7 6.24 6.06 -14.98
N LEU A 8 6.53 4.77 -14.77
CA LEU A 8 7.05 4.27 -13.49
C LEU A 8 8.49 4.72 -13.20
N CYS A 9 9.28 5.03 -14.24
CA CYS A 9 10.66 5.53 -14.16
C CYS A 9 10.79 7.03 -14.52
N SER A 10 9.68 7.77 -14.60
CA SER A 10 9.68 9.22 -14.82
C SER A 10 10.46 9.97 -13.73
N ASP A 11 10.97 11.17 -14.03
CA ASP A 11 11.70 12.04 -13.09
C ASP A 11 10.93 12.26 -11.78
N ALA A 12 9.61 12.47 -11.87
CA ALA A 12 8.72 12.56 -10.73
C ALA A 12 8.74 11.27 -9.88
N SER A 13 8.70 10.10 -10.53
CA SER A 13 8.81 8.81 -9.86
C SER A 13 10.17 8.61 -9.20
N VAL A 14 11.27 8.77 -9.93
CA VAL A 14 12.64 8.64 -9.41
C VAL A 14 12.86 9.60 -8.23
N SER A 15 12.35 10.83 -8.31
CA SER A 15 12.39 11.81 -7.22
C SER A 15 11.70 11.33 -5.95
N ARG A 16 10.58 10.60 -6.04
CA ARG A 16 9.92 10.00 -4.86
C ARG A 16 10.80 8.96 -4.17
N TYR A 17 11.43 8.05 -4.92
CA TYR A 17 12.36 7.05 -4.36
C TYR A 17 13.61 7.70 -3.75
N LEU A 18 14.16 8.74 -4.41
CA LEU A 18 15.27 9.54 -3.85
C LEU A 18 14.86 10.21 -2.53
N ARG A 19 13.72 10.91 -2.47
CA ARG A 19 13.23 11.54 -1.23
C ARG A 19 12.97 10.50 -0.12
N ALA A 20 12.42 9.33 -0.44
CA ALA A 20 12.18 8.24 0.51
C ALA A 20 13.47 7.62 1.08
N ARG A 21 14.59 7.70 0.34
CA ARG A 21 15.91 7.20 0.78
C ARG A 21 16.93 8.31 1.03
N ASN A 22 16.45 9.52 1.34
CA ASN A 22 17.25 10.69 1.71
C ASN A 22 18.35 11.04 0.68
N TRP A 23 18.00 10.98 -0.60
CA TRP A 23 18.88 11.22 -1.76
C TRP A 23 20.09 10.28 -1.87
N ASN A 24 20.11 9.17 -1.10
CA ASN A 24 21.08 8.10 -1.32
C ASN A 24 20.70 7.33 -2.60
N VAL A 25 21.45 7.56 -3.67
CA VAL A 25 21.18 7.03 -5.02
C VAL A 25 21.16 5.49 -5.03
N GLU A 26 22.08 4.83 -4.35
CA GLU A 26 22.16 3.36 -4.31
C GLU A 26 20.91 2.75 -3.66
N LYS A 27 20.51 3.24 -2.48
CA LYS A 27 19.32 2.78 -1.77
C LYS A 27 18.03 3.10 -2.53
N ALA A 28 17.96 4.27 -3.16
CA ALA A 28 16.81 4.67 -3.98
C ALA A 28 16.69 3.78 -5.23
N SER A 29 17.80 3.53 -5.93
CA SER A 29 17.87 2.65 -7.11
C SER A 29 17.49 1.21 -6.77
N LYS A 30 18.02 0.66 -5.66
CA LYS A 30 17.63 -0.66 -5.15
C LYS A 30 16.12 -0.75 -4.90
N MET A 31 15.57 0.21 -4.16
CA MET A 31 14.14 0.27 -3.81
C MET A 31 13.26 0.42 -5.05
N LEU A 32 13.63 1.26 -6.03
CA LEU A 32 12.93 1.40 -7.30
C LEU A 32 12.94 0.07 -8.06
N LYS A 33 14.09 -0.62 -8.15
CA LYS A 33 14.21 -1.93 -8.81
C LYS A 33 13.33 -3.00 -8.13
N GLU A 34 13.30 -3.02 -6.80
CA GLU A 34 12.45 -3.93 -6.02
C GLU A 34 10.96 -3.63 -6.22
N SER A 35 10.57 -2.36 -6.28
CA SER A 35 9.20 -1.93 -6.58
C SER A 35 8.78 -2.26 -8.01
N LEU A 36 9.64 -2.02 -9.02
CA LEU A 36 9.39 -2.43 -10.40
C LEU A 36 9.21 -3.95 -10.51
N LYS A 37 10.05 -4.75 -9.82
CA LYS A 37 9.88 -6.20 -9.74
C LYS A 37 8.55 -6.58 -9.10
N TRP A 38 8.17 -5.96 -7.98
CA TRP A 38 6.88 -6.22 -7.35
C TRP A 38 5.71 -5.89 -8.29
N ARG A 39 5.75 -4.77 -9.03
CA ARG A 39 4.71 -4.45 -10.02
C ARG A 39 4.67 -5.46 -11.18
N LEU A 40 5.82 -5.95 -11.65
CA LEU A 40 5.90 -7.01 -12.68
C LEU A 40 5.22 -8.33 -12.23
N GLU A 41 5.30 -8.65 -10.94
CA GLU A 41 4.72 -9.89 -10.39
C GLU A 41 3.27 -9.71 -9.93
N TYR A 42 2.95 -8.58 -9.30
CA TYR A 42 1.65 -8.30 -8.67
C TYR A 42 0.62 -7.69 -9.64
N LYS A 43 1.08 -6.96 -10.66
CA LYS A 43 0.27 -6.32 -11.73
C LYS A 43 -0.90 -5.49 -11.18
N PRO A 44 -0.65 -4.51 -10.29
CA PRO A 44 -1.72 -3.74 -9.65
C PRO A 44 -2.64 -3.02 -10.64
N GLU A 45 -2.13 -2.63 -11.82
CA GLU A 45 -2.90 -2.02 -12.92
C GLU A 45 -3.93 -2.97 -13.59
N THR A 46 -3.89 -4.26 -13.28
CA THR A 46 -4.83 -5.27 -13.81
C THR A 46 -5.99 -5.60 -12.87
N ILE A 47 -5.97 -5.08 -11.64
CA ILE A 47 -7.09 -5.25 -10.69
C ILE A 47 -8.27 -4.41 -11.17
N ARG A 48 -9.48 -4.97 -11.13
CA ARG A 48 -10.73 -4.28 -11.52
C ARG A 48 -11.70 -4.20 -10.36
N TRP A 49 -12.77 -3.42 -10.48
CA TRP A 49 -13.80 -3.28 -9.47
C TRP A 49 -14.40 -4.63 -9.09
N ASP A 50 -14.80 -5.45 -10.08
CA ASP A 50 -15.47 -6.73 -9.84
C ASP A 50 -14.57 -7.76 -9.11
N ASP A 51 -13.24 -7.57 -9.11
CA ASP A 51 -12.31 -8.36 -8.30
C ASP A 51 -12.41 -8.10 -6.78
N VAL A 52 -12.81 -6.89 -6.41
CA VAL A 52 -12.67 -6.34 -5.05
C VAL A 52 -13.94 -5.70 -4.50
N ALA A 53 -15.04 -5.67 -5.25
CA ALA A 53 -16.32 -5.06 -4.87
C ALA A 53 -16.83 -5.55 -3.50
N HIS A 54 -16.64 -6.83 -3.18
CA HIS A 54 -17.00 -7.41 -1.88
C HIS A 54 -16.20 -6.82 -0.69
N GLU A 55 -14.97 -6.37 -0.91
CA GLU A 55 -14.18 -5.65 0.11
C GLU A 55 -14.72 -4.22 0.33
N ALA A 56 -15.50 -3.68 -0.63
CA ALA A 56 -16.02 -2.31 -0.63
C ALA A 56 -17.44 -2.16 -0.03
N GLU A 57 -18.17 -3.25 0.20
CA GLU A 57 -19.61 -3.24 0.56
C GLU A 57 -19.96 -2.31 1.73
N THR A 58 -19.08 -2.22 2.72
CA THR A 58 -19.24 -1.36 3.92
C THR A 58 -18.51 -0.02 3.81
N GLY A 59 -17.86 0.28 2.69
CA GLY A 59 -17.06 1.50 2.49
C GLY A 59 -15.92 1.64 3.50
N LYS A 60 -15.24 0.55 3.85
CA LYS A 60 -14.12 0.58 4.82
C LYS A 60 -12.88 1.31 4.30
N ILE A 61 -12.73 1.44 2.99
CA ILE A 61 -11.77 2.30 2.29
C ILE A 61 -12.47 2.80 1.03
N TYR A 62 -12.36 4.08 0.67
CA TYR A 62 -12.86 4.61 -0.62
C TYR A 62 -12.21 5.93 -1.02
N ARG A 63 -12.15 6.23 -2.32
CA ARG A 63 -11.78 7.56 -2.83
C ARG A 63 -12.99 8.48 -2.80
N ALA A 64 -12.91 9.60 -2.08
CA ALA A 64 -13.98 10.59 -2.02
C ALA A 64 -14.27 11.24 -3.39
N ASP A 65 -15.41 11.91 -3.49
CA ASP A 65 -15.81 12.70 -4.69
C ASP A 65 -15.27 14.14 -4.66
N TYR A 66 -14.62 14.53 -3.57
CA TYR A 66 -14.00 15.84 -3.39
C TYR A 66 -12.47 15.73 -3.22
N LEU A 67 -11.81 16.82 -3.56
CA LEU A 67 -10.40 17.06 -3.30
C LEU A 67 -10.25 17.90 -2.03
N ASP A 68 -9.05 17.95 -1.48
CA ASP A 68 -8.69 19.01 -0.55
C ASP A 68 -8.43 20.34 -1.28
N LYS A 69 -8.28 21.43 -0.53
CA LYS A 69 -8.01 22.79 -1.03
C LYS A 69 -6.65 22.93 -1.73
N ASN A 70 -5.77 21.93 -1.65
CA ASN A 70 -4.54 21.87 -2.43
C ASN A 70 -4.70 21.06 -3.74
N GLY A 71 -5.89 20.53 -4.04
CA GLY A 71 -6.18 19.70 -5.21
C GLY A 71 -5.74 18.24 -5.05
N ARG A 72 -5.47 17.77 -3.83
CA ARG A 72 -5.06 16.39 -3.56
C ARG A 72 -6.28 15.49 -3.44
N ALA A 73 -6.18 14.28 -3.99
CA ALA A 73 -7.20 13.25 -3.80
C ALA A 73 -7.32 12.87 -2.32
N VAL A 74 -8.55 12.58 -1.88
CA VAL A 74 -8.85 12.17 -0.50
C VAL A 74 -9.21 10.68 -0.50
N LEU A 75 -8.44 9.90 0.28
CA LEU A 75 -8.71 8.49 0.52
C LEU A 75 -9.26 8.33 1.94
N VAL A 76 -10.54 7.99 2.05
CA VAL A 76 -11.19 7.74 3.34
C VAL A 76 -10.92 6.31 3.77
N MET A 77 -10.67 6.11 5.06
CA MET A 77 -10.54 4.79 5.69
C MET A 77 -11.39 4.72 6.96
N ARG A 78 -12.24 3.70 7.06
CA ARG A 78 -13.13 3.47 8.19
C ARG A 78 -12.86 2.09 8.78
N PRO A 79 -11.77 1.90 9.56
CA PRO A 79 -11.37 0.59 10.06
C PRO A 79 -12.45 -0.13 10.89
N GLY A 80 -13.38 0.59 11.54
CA GLY A 80 -14.54 -0.01 12.23
C GLY A 80 -15.54 -0.73 11.31
N PHE A 81 -15.46 -0.51 9.99
CA PHE A 81 -16.35 -1.08 8.98
C PHE A 81 -15.76 -2.34 8.31
N GLN A 82 -14.77 -2.99 8.91
CA GLN A 82 -14.16 -4.20 8.35
C GLN A 82 -15.19 -5.34 8.19
N ASN A 83 -15.43 -5.79 6.95
CA ASN A 83 -16.40 -6.83 6.60
C ASN A 83 -15.76 -8.17 6.15
N THR A 84 -14.46 -8.23 5.94
CA THR A 84 -13.75 -9.44 5.47
C THR A 84 -12.67 -9.90 6.45
N SER A 85 -12.19 -11.13 6.29
CA SER A 85 -11.08 -11.72 7.07
C SER A 85 -9.81 -11.99 6.26
N SER A 86 -9.88 -11.89 4.92
CA SER A 86 -8.77 -12.22 4.02
C SER A 86 -7.74 -11.09 3.97
N SER A 87 -6.59 -11.28 4.63
CA SER A 87 -5.48 -10.30 4.54
C SER A 87 -5.07 -10.03 3.08
N LYS A 88 -5.07 -11.06 2.23
CA LYS A 88 -4.73 -10.92 0.80
C LYS A 88 -5.78 -10.08 0.05
N GLY A 89 -7.07 -10.28 0.33
CA GLY A 89 -8.15 -9.50 -0.27
C GLY A 89 -8.11 -8.04 0.16
N GLN A 90 -7.92 -7.79 1.46
CA GLN A 90 -7.79 -6.45 2.04
C GLN A 90 -6.60 -5.68 1.48
N ILE A 91 -5.43 -6.32 1.34
CA ILE A 91 -4.26 -5.70 0.71
C ILE A 91 -4.49 -5.45 -0.78
N ARG A 92 -5.16 -6.36 -1.50
CA ARG A 92 -5.53 -6.16 -2.91
C ARG A 92 -6.48 -4.97 -3.08
N TYR A 93 -7.46 -4.82 -2.19
CA TYR A 93 -8.38 -3.69 -2.18
C TYR A 93 -7.69 -2.36 -1.84
N LEU A 94 -6.81 -2.34 -0.84
CA LEU A 94 -5.99 -1.17 -0.53
C LEU A 94 -5.16 -0.75 -1.75
N VAL A 95 -4.48 -1.70 -2.41
CA VAL A 95 -3.68 -1.42 -3.62
C VAL A 95 -4.55 -0.88 -4.75
N TYR A 96 -5.71 -1.47 -5.00
CA TYR A 96 -6.66 -0.99 -6.01
C TYR A 96 -7.09 0.46 -5.73
N CYS A 97 -7.51 0.77 -4.50
CA CYS A 97 -7.87 2.12 -4.09
C CYS A 97 -6.69 3.11 -4.20
N MET A 98 -5.46 2.68 -3.93
CA MET A 98 -4.25 3.48 -4.09
C MET A 98 -3.93 3.79 -5.56
N GLU A 99 -3.96 2.79 -6.45
CA GLU A 99 -3.76 3.00 -7.89
C GLU A 99 -4.83 3.93 -8.48
N ASN A 100 -6.09 3.67 -8.15
CA ASN A 100 -7.23 4.46 -8.60
C ASN A 100 -7.14 5.93 -8.11
N ALA A 101 -6.73 6.15 -6.86
CA ALA A 101 -6.46 7.49 -6.33
C ALA A 101 -5.27 8.17 -7.01
N ILE A 102 -4.18 7.43 -7.30
CA ILE A 102 -3.00 7.94 -8.01
C ILE A 102 -3.33 8.34 -9.45
N PHE A 103 -4.10 7.53 -10.16
CA PHE A 103 -4.52 7.79 -11.54
C PHE A 103 -5.41 9.03 -11.67
N ASN A 104 -6.12 9.40 -10.60
CA ASN A 104 -7.00 10.56 -10.54
C ASN A 104 -6.38 11.78 -9.80
N LEU A 105 -5.06 11.78 -9.58
CA LEU A 105 -4.37 13.00 -9.13
C LEU A 105 -4.30 14.02 -10.27
N ALA A 106 -4.45 15.31 -9.93
CA ALA A 106 -4.15 16.38 -10.87
C ALA A 106 -2.68 16.31 -11.31
N ALA A 107 -2.35 16.75 -12.53
CA ALA A 107 -1.02 16.61 -13.11
C ALA A 107 0.13 17.26 -12.29
N ASN A 108 -0.19 18.21 -11.42
CA ASN A 108 0.74 18.86 -10.49
C ASN A 108 0.76 18.25 -9.08
N GLN A 109 0.06 17.14 -8.83
CA GLN A 109 -0.05 16.49 -7.52
C GLN A 109 0.56 15.09 -7.54
N GLU A 110 1.46 14.83 -6.60
CA GLU A 110 2.04 13.49 -6.39
C GLU A 110 1.42 12.74 -5.21
N GLN A 111 0.65 13.45 -4.37
CA GLN A 111 0.28 13.03 -3.02
C GLN A 111 -1.22 13.12 -2.77
N MET A 112 -1.68 12.33 -1.80
CA MET A 112 -3.07 12.26 -1.35
C MET A 112 -3.19 12.53 0.14
N VAL A 113 -4.37 12.98 0.58
CA VAL A 113 -4.74 13.06 2.00
C VAL A 113 -5.48 11.79 2.40
N TRP A 114 -5.12 11.23 3.55
CA TRP A 114 -5.83 10.12 4.15
C TRP A 114 -6.71 10.63 5.27
N LEU A 115 -7.97 10.23 5.29
CA LEU A 115 -8.96 10.68 6.26
C LEU A 115 -9.56 9.45 6.96
N ILE A 116 -9.20 9.27 8.23
CA ILE A 116 -9.47 8.04 8.98
C ILE A 116 -10.55 8.31 10.02
N ASP A 117 -11.70 7.65 9.86
CA ASP A 117 -12.85 7.69 10.78
C ASP A 117 -12.84 6.46 11.70
N PHE A 118 -13.07 6.69 12.98
CA PHE A 118 -13.07 5.67 14.03
C PHE A 118 -14.47 5.25 14.49
N GLN A 119 -15.54 5.63 13.79
CA GLN A 119 -16.89 5.11 14.01
C GLN A 119 -16.87 3.57 13.94
N GLY A 120 -17.45 2.94 14.97
CA GLY A 120 -17.48 1.48 15.12
C GLY A 120 -16.12 0.83 15.42
N TRP A 121 -15.03 1.60 15.55
CA TRP A 121 -13.70 1.02 15.75
C TRP A 121 -13.51 0.41 17.14
N THR A 122 -12.90 -0.77 17.15
CA THR A 122 -12.47 -1.50 18.34
C THR A 122 -11.05 -2.04 18.12
N MET A 123 -10.40 -2.51 19.19
CA MET A 123 -9.08 -3.18 19.07
C MET A 123 -9.08 -4.40 18.14
N GLY A 124 -10.23 -5.05 17.95
CA GLY A 124 -10.38 -6.18 17.01
C GLY A 124 -10.58 -5.76 15.55
N SER A 125 -10.84 -4.47 15.27
CA SER A 125 -11.17 -3.98 13.92
C SER A 125 -10.00 -4.00 12.94
N VAL A 126 -8.76 -4.07 13.43
CA VAL A 126 -7.55 -4.09 12.58
C VAL A 126 -6.58 -5.16 13.06
N SER A 127 -6.29 -6.12 12.18
CA SER A 127 -5.28 -7.16 12.44
C SER A 127 -3.86 -6.59 12.33
N ILE A 128 -3.01 -6.84 13.35
CA ILE A 128 -1.60 -6.45 13.36
C ILE A 128 -0.85 -6.97 12.12
N LYS A 129 -1.22 -8.16 11.62
CA LYS A 129 -0.67 -8.72 10.38
C LYS A 129 -0.95 -7.80 9.18
N VAL A 130 -2.21 -7.39 9.04
CA VAL A 130 -2.67 -6.51 7.94
C VAL A 130 -2.06 -5.12 8.08
N THR A 131 -1.95 -4.57 9.30
CA THR A 131 -1.23 -3.31 9.57
C THR A 131 0.23 -3.37 9.10
N ARG A 132 0.94 -4.47 9.39
CA ARG A 132 2.33 -4.65 8.99
C ARG A 132 2.48 -4.83 7.47
N GLU A 133 1.63 -5.64 6.85
CA GLU A 133 1.60 -5.81 5.39
C GLU A 133 1.27 -4.48 4.68
N THR A 134 0.34 -3.71 5.24
CA THR A 134 -0.01 -2.35 4.79
C THR A 134 1.20 -1.42 4.87
N ALA A 135 1.87 -1.35 6.02
CA ALA A 135 3.05 -0.51 6.21
C ALA A 135 4.18 -0.85 5.21
N HIS A 136 4.44 -2.14 4.98
CA HIS A 136 5.40 -2.64 4.00
C HIS A 136 5.04 -2.20 2.57
N ILE A 137 3.82 -2.48 2.10
CA ILE A 137 3.36 -2.08 0.76
C ILE A 137 3.55 -0.57 0.54
N LEU A 138 3.14 0.25 1.51
CA LEU A 138 3.21 1.71 1.40
C LEU A 138 4.65 2.23 1.39
N GLN A 139 5.51 1.68 2.25
CA GLN A 139 6.89 2.14 2.40
C GLN A 139 7.77 1.72 1.24
N ASP A 140 7.60 0.50 0.73
CA ASP A 140 8.51 -0.05 -0.28
C ASP A 140 8.03 0.20 -1.72
N TYR A 141 6.71 0.26 -1.95
CA TYR A 141 6.13 0.34 -3.31
C TYR A 141 5.36 1.64 -3.60
N TYR A 142 4.96 2.40 -2.58
CA TYR A 142 4.27 3.70 -2.73
C TYR A 142 4.97 4.87 -2.02
N PRO A 143 6.30 5.06 -2.20
CA PRO A 143 7.04 6.11 -1.52
C PRO A 143 6.45 7.50 -1.75
N GLU A 144 6.49 8.31 -0.69
CA GLU A 144 6.14 9.73 -0.71
C GLU A 144 4.69 10.05 -1.16
N ARG A 145 3.78 9.08 -1.25
CA ARG A 145 2.37 9.31 -1.66
C ARG A 145 1.48 9.95 -0.58
N LEU A 146 1.79 9.80 0.70
CA LEU A 146 1.03 10.45 1.77
C LEU A 146 1.44 11.93 1.88
N ALA A 147 0.47 12.85 1.74
CA ALA A 147 0.65 14.26 2.12
C ALA A 147 0.36 14.47 3.61
N LEU A 148 -0.81 14.03 4.06
CA LEU A 148 -1.30 14.15 5.43
C LEU A 148 -2.20 12.96 5.78
N GLY A 149 -2.12 12.45 7.01
CA GLY A 149 -3.05 11.46 7.54
C GLY A 149 -3.83 12.07 8.72
N ILE A 150 -5.13 12.20 8.58
CA ILE A 150 -6.02 12.81 9.58
C ILE A 150 -6.78 11.69 10.29
N LEU A 151 -6.60 11.59 11.61
CA LEU A 151 -7.35 10.67 12.47
C LEU A 151 -8.46 11.49 13.12
N TYR A 152 -9.69 11.29 12.67
CA TYR A 152 -10.86 12.04 13.11
C TYR A 152 -11.61 11.26 14.20
N ASN A 153 -11.80 11.90 15.36
CA ASN A 153 -12.42 11.31 16.55
C ASN A 153 -11.89 9.91 16.97
N PRO A 154 -10.57 9.66 17.03
CA PRO A 154 -10.06 8.41 17.56
C PRO A 154 -10.46 8.26 19.04
N PRO A 155 -11.04 7.11 19.46
CA PRO A 155 -11.44 6.91 20.85
C PRO A 155 -10.19 6.85 21.74
N ARG A 156 -10.29 7.27 23.02
CA ARG A 156 -9.13 7.36 23.94
C ARG A 156 -8.27 6.07 23.99
N ILE A 157 -8.89 4.91 23.89
CA ILE A 157 -8.20 3.60 23.88
C ILE A 157 -7.30 3.39 22.64
N PHE A 158 -7.54 4.12 21.54
CA PHE A 158 -6.68 4.14 20.34
C PHE A 158 -5.25 4.63 20.65
N GLU A 159 -5.03 5.49 21.65
CA GLU A 159 -3.67 5.92 22.00
C GLU A 159 -2.73 4.75 22.34
N SER A 160 -3.27 3.70 22.95
CA SER A 160 -2.54 2.46 23.24
C SER A 160 -2.23 1.67 21.96
N PHE A 161 -3.17 1.60 21.01
CA PHE A 161 -2.95 0.99 19.70
C PHE A 161 -1.91 1.78 18.89
N TRP A 162 -1.97 3.12 18.93
CA TRP A 162 -1.03 4.00 18.24
C TRP A 162 0.41 3.78 18.69
N LYS A 163 0.65 3.51 19.98
CA LYS A 163 1.97 3.14 20.51
C LYS A 163 2.49 1.82 19.91
N VAL A 164 1.60 0.88 19.55
CA VAL A 164 1.94 -0.39 18.89
C VAL A 164 2.16 -0.23 17.38
N VAL A 165 1.41 0.67 16.72
CA VAL A 165 1.53 0.90 15.26
C VAL A 165 2.69 1.82 14.89
N ARG A 166 2.98 2.84 15.71
CA ARG A 166 4.02 3.86 15.45
C ARG A 166 5.40 3.29 15.09
N PRO A 167 5.92 2.20 15.69
CA PRO A 167 7.21 1.61 15.30
C PRO A 167 7.27 1.10 13.86
N PHE A 168 6.12 0.80 13.23
CA PHE A 168 6.05 0.40 11.82
C PHE A 168 6.01 1.59 10.85
N LEU A 169 6.04 2.84 11.33
CA LEU A 169 5.95 4.04 10.49
C LEU A 169 7.27 4.81 10.47
N GLU A 170 7.78 5.11 9.28
CA GLU A 170 8.93 6.03 9.14
C GLU A 170 8.67 7.40 9.81
N HIS A 171 9.73 8.02 10.32
CA HIS A 171 9.65 9.30 11.04
C HIS A 171 9.01 10.43 10.23
N LYS A 172 9.19 10.44 8.89
CA LYS A 172 8.53 11.41 7.98
C LYS A 172 7.02 11.19 7.95
N THR A 173 6.58 9.94 7.87
CA THR A 173 5.16 9.55 7.89
C THR A 173 4.52 9.94 9.21
N TYR A 174 5.15 9.64 10.35
CA TYR A 174 4.65 10.05 11.68
C TYR A 174 4.36 11.56 11.79
N LYS A 175 5.23 12.42 11.25
CA LYS A 175 5.04 13.89 11.28
C LYS A 175 3.86 14.39 10.42
N LYS A 176 3.43 13.59 9.43
CA LYS A 176 2.27 13.87 8.58
C LYS A 176 0.95 13.45 9.22
N VAL A 177 0.98 12.80 10.38
CA VAL A 177 -0.22 12.36 11.10
C VAL A 177 -0.75 13.48 12.00
N LYS A 178 -2.06 13.74 11.92
CA LYS A 178 -2.80 14.73 12.71
C LYS A 178 -3.99 14.08 13.39
N PHE A 179 -4.21 14.44 14.65
CA PHE A 179 -5.36 14.02 15.43
C PHE A 179 -6.35 15.18 15.45
N VAL A 180 -7.61 14.91 15.13
CA VAL A 180 -8.70 15.89 15.07
C VAL A 180 -9.85 15.37 15.90
N TYR A 181 -10.41 16.23 16.75
CA TYR A 181 -11.53 15.90 17.64
C TYR A 181 -12.66 16.91 17.46
N SER A 182 -13.90 16.45 17.32
CA SER A 182 -15.07 17.29 17.03
C SER A 182 -15.45 18.24 18.17
N ASP A 183 -15.03 17.94 19.40
CA ASP A 183 -15.18 18.78 20.59
C ASP A 183 -14.04 19.79 20.77
N ASN A 184 -13.00 19.74 19.93
CA ASN A 184 -11.82 20.61 20.03
C ASN A 184 -11.71 21.55 18.81
N THR A 185 -12.14 22.80 19.01
CA THR A 185 -12.15 23.88 18.01
C THR A 185 -10.80 24.16 17.38
N GLU A 186 -9.68 24.01 18.12
CA GLU A 186 -8.34 24.23 17.56
C GLU A 186 -7.99 23.12 16.55
N SER A 187 -8.30 21.86 16.89
CA SER A 187 -8.08 20.73 15.99
C SER A 187 -9.00 20.76 14.76
N GLN A 188 -10.23 21.27 14.91
CA GLN A 188 -11.16 21.45 13.78
C GLN A 188 -10.65 22.47 12.74
N LYS A 189 -9.77 23.41 13.10
CA LYS A 189 -9.15 24.33 12.12
C LYS A 189 -8.38 23.57 11.03
N ILE A 190 -7.79 22.42 11.37
CA ILE A 190 -7.11 21.55 10.39
C ILE A 190 -8.10 21.12 9.29
N MET A 191 -9.36 20.84 9.63
CA MET A 191 -10.39 20.48 8.66
C MET A 191 -10.83 21.68 7.82
N THR A 192 -11.08 22.82 8.45
CA THR A 192 -11.52 24.04 7.74
C THR A 192 -10.43 24.61 6.83
N ASP A 193 -9.16 24.45 7.19
CA ASP A 193 -8.02 24.91 6.38
C ASP A 193 -7.77 23.98 5.18
N LEU A 194 -8.02 22.69 5.33
CA LEU A 194 -7.78 21.68 4.29
C LEU A 194 -8.97 21.44 3.36
N PHE A 195 -10.22 21.58 3.81
CA PHE A 195 -11.39 21.18 3.03
C PHE A 195 -12.38 22.32 2.79
N GLU A 196 -13.14 22.20 1.71
CA GLU A 196 -14.39 22.95 1.53
C GLU A 196 -15.49 22.24 2.34
N MET A 197 -15.99 22.89 3.39
CA MET A 197 -16.88 22.24 4.36
C MET A 197 -18.20 21.77 3.74
N ASP A 198 -18.69 22.44 2.68
CA ASP A 198 -19.92 22.06 1.96
C ASP A 198 -19.74 20.81 1.08
N LYS A 199 -18.50 20.38 0.82
CA LYS A 199 -18.16 19.14 0.10
C LYS A 199 -17.79 18.00 1.06
N LEU A 200 -17.11 18.34 2.16
CA LEU A 200 -16.69 17.41 3.21
C LEU A 200 -17.89 16.71 3.86
N GLU A 201 -17.79 15.39 4.05
CA GLU A 201 -18.87 14.59 4.65
C GLU A 201 -19.12 14.97 6.13
N SER A 202 -20.38 14.89 6.55
CA SER A 202 -20.79 15.16 7.94
C SER A 202 -20.13 14.24 8.98
N ALA A 203 -19.72 13.03 8.59
CA ALA A 203 -18.91 12.12 9.42
C ALA A 203 -17.57 12.74 9.87
N PHE A 204 -17.07 13.73 9.12
CA PHE A 204 -15.82 14.47 9.38
C PHE A 204 -16.07 15.92 9.80
N GLY A 205 -17.30 16.26 10.21
CA GLY A 205 -17.68 17.61 10.63
C GLY A 205 -17.96 18.58 9.48
N GLY A 206 -18.08 18.09 8.24
CA GLY A 206 -18.53 18.88 7.10
C GLY A 206 -20.06 19.04 7.05
N HIS A 207 -20.54 19.79 6.05
CA HIS A 207 -21.96 20.05 5.83
C HIS A 207 -22.59 19.13 4.78
N ASN A 208 -21.81 18.33 4.05
CA ASN A 208 -22.35 17.39 3.08
C ASN A 208 -23.00 16.19 3.80
N PRO A 209 -24.31 15.98 3.71
CA PRO A 209 -24.98 14.84 4.37
C PRO A 209 -24.78 13.52 3.61
N ALA A 210 -24.28 13.56 2.36
CA ALA A 210 -23.95 12.36 1.62
C ALA A 210 -22.64 11.75 2.13
N GLY A 211 -22.74 10.57 2.74
CA GLY A 211 -21.60 9.70 2.97
C GLY A 211 -21.42 8.67 1.86
N PHE A 212 -20.63 7.64 2.12
CA PHE A 212 -20.40 6.51 1.20
C PHE A 212 -21.70 5.85 0.70
N ASP A 213 -21.85 5.80 -0.64
CA ASP A 213 -22.89 5.08 -1.37
C ASP A 213 -22.23 4.03 -2.27
N LEU A 214 -22.52 2.74 -2.02
CA LEU A 214 -21.87 1.63 -2.71
C LEU A 214 -22.15 1.62 -4.22
N ASN A 215 -23.35 2.01 -4.64
CA ASN A 215 -23.74 1.94 -6.06
C ASN A 215 -23.05 3.05 -6.85
N LYS A 216 -23.10 4.29 -6.36
CA LYS A 216 -22.38 5.41 -6.97
C LYS A 216 -20.87 5.19 -6.98
N TYR A 217 -20.34 4.62 -5.91
CA TYR A 217 -18.92 4.26 -5.87
C TYR A 217 -18.60 3.16 -6.89
N ALA A 218 -19.41 2.11 -7.00
CA ALA A 218 -19.21 1.06 -8.00
C ALA A 218 -19.23 1.58 -9.44
N GLU A 219 -20.16 2.49 -9.79
CA GLU A 219 -20.22 3.16 -11.09
C GLU A 219 -18.92 3.92 -11.39
N LYS A 220 -18.53 4.82 -10.49
CA LYS A 220 -17.28 5.61 -10.57
C LYS A 220 -16.04 4.73 -10.73
N MET A 221 -15.93 3.64 -9.96
CA MET A 221 -14.77 2.75 -10.03
C MET A 221 -14.74 1.95 -11.34
N LYS A 222 -15.89 1.53 -11.88
CA LYS A 222 -15.98 0.89 -13.20
C LYS A 222 -15.64 1.84 -14.35
N GLU A 223 -16.03 3.12 -14.28
CA GLU A 223 -15.58 4.11 -15.25
C GLU A 223 -14.06 4.30 -15.22
N ASP A 224 -13.46 4.36 -14.03
CA ASP A 224 -12.02 4.55 -13.89
C ASP A 224 -11.21 3.32 -14.35
N ASP A 225 -11.76 2.11 -14.17
CA ASP A 225 -11.21 0.89 -14.78
C ASP A 225 -11.18 0.94 -16.31
N GLN A 226 -12.22 1.50 -16.93
CA GLN A 226 -12.29 1.70 -18.38
C GLN A 226 -11.26 2.74 -18.84
N LYS A 227 -11.17 3.89 -18.15
CA LYS A 227 -10.17 4.95 -18.42
C LYS A 227 -8.74 4.41 -18.30
N MET A 228 -8.46 3.63 -17.24
CA MET A 228 -7.17 2.99 -17.02
C MET A 228 -6.84 1.99 -18.14
N SER A 229 -7.81 1.17 -18.57
CA SER A 229 -7.60 0.18 -19.63
C SER A 229 -7.30 0.86 -20.96
N ALA A 230 -8.07 1.89 -21.34
CA ALA A 230 -7.82 2.69 -22.54
C ALA A 230 -6.46 3.40 -22.52
N PHE A 231 -6.04 3.94 -21.37
CA PHE A 231 -4.70 4.54 -21.20
C PHE A 231 -3.58 3.49 -21.38
N VAL A 232 -3.74 2.31 -20.78
CA VAL A 232 -2.77 1.20 -20.91
C VAL A 232 -2.71 0.67 -22.36
N GLU A 233 -3.80 0.75 -23.12
CA GLU A 233 -3.83 0.43 -24.56
C GLU A 233 -3.18 1.52 -25.43
N SER A 234 -3.41 2.81 -25.16
CA SER A 234 -2.76 3.90 -25.91
C SER A 234 -1.23 3.88 -25.74
N GLU A 235 -0.74 3.68 -24.51
CA GLU A 235 0.70 3.54 -24.22
C GLU A 235 1.31 2.29 -24.90
N GLN A 236 0.50 1.25 -25.15
CA GLN A 236 0.95 0.09 -25.93
C GLN A 236 1.16 0.45 -27.41
N SER A 237 0.21 1.18 -28.01
CA SER A 237 0.28 1.58 -29.42
C SER A 237 1.47 2.51 -29.72
N HIS A 238 1.77 3.47 -28.83
CA HIS A 238 2.85 4.43 -29.02
C HIS A 238 4.25 3.80 -29.03
N VAL A 239 4.48 2.77 -28.20
CA VAL A 239 5.80 2.10 -28.12
C VAL A 239 6.03 1.16 -29.33
N SER A 240 4.98 0.56 -29.88
CA SER A 240 5.09 -0.29 -31.09
C SER A 240 5.53 0.48 -32.34
N VAL A 241 5.35 1.81 -32.37
CA VAL A 241 5.78 2.68 -33.50
C VAL A 241 7.27 3.07 -33.40
N LEU A 242 7.91 2.88 -32.24
CA LEU A 242 9.24 3.43 -31.93
C LEU A 242 10.38 2.39 -31.90
N GLN A 243 10.18 1.16 -32.39
CA GLN A 243 11.28 0.20 -32.48
C GLN A 243 12.23 0.55 -33.65
N PRO A 244 13.53 0.80 -33.41
CA PRO A 244 14.55 0.78 -34.45
C PRO A 244 14.94 -0.68 -34.75
N GLU A 245 15.20 -1.01 -36.00
CA GLU A 245 15.81 -2.28 -36.38
C GLU A 245 17.23 -2.36 -35.82
N PHE A 246 17.42 -3.07 -34.70
CA PHE A 246 18.75 -3.36 -34.16
C PHE A 246 19.30 -4.65 -34.77
N SER A 247 19.76 -4.56 -36.02
CA SER A 247 20.47 -5.65 -36.69
C SER A 247 21.85 -5.86 -36.05
N VAL A 248 22.02 -6.96 -35.33
CA VAL A 248 23.34 -7.38 -34.82
C VAL A 248 24.12 -8.04 -35.96
N THR A 249 25.19 -7.39 -36.43
CA THR A 249 26.14 -8.00 -37.37
C THR A 249 27.30 -8.63 -36.61
N GLU A 250 27.38 -9.96 -36.62
CA GLU A 250 28.57 -10.71 -36.20
C GLU A 250 29.67 -10.64 -37.28
N HIS A 251 30.79 -9.99 -36.97
CA HIS A 251 32.10 -10.09 -37.64
C HIS A 251 33.14 -9.52 -36.64
N GLN A 252 34.34 -10.07 -36.43
CA GLN A 252 34.97 -11.33 -36.87
C GLN A 252 36.18 -11.60 -35.95
N LEU A 253 36.63 -12.86 -35.80
CA LEU A 253 37.90 -13.19 -35.13
C LEU A 253 39.10 -12.94 -36.05
N GLU A 254 40.19 -12.37 -35.53
CA GLU A 254 41.62 -12.59 -35.90
C GLU A 254 42.48 -11.76 -34.91
N SER A 255 43.11 -12.33 -33.88
CA SER A 255 44.40 -13.05 -33.85
C SER A 255 45.66 -12.20 -34.08
N SER A 256 46.40 -11.91 -33.01
CA SER A 256 47.85 -11.72 -33.05
C SER A 256 48.47 -12.06 -31.70
N SER A 257 49.41 -13.01 -31.70
CA SER A 257 50.23 -13.45 -30.56
C SER A 257 51.35 -12.46 -30.22
N ASP A 258 51.80 -12.41 -28.95
CA ASP A 258 53.23 -12.66 -28.69
C ASP A 258 53.57 -13.14 -27.25
N SER A 259 54.82 -13.61 -27.14
CA SER A 259 55.54 -14.38 -26.11
C SER A 259 55.46 -14.05 -24.60
N SER A 260 55.54 -15.13 -23.81
CA SER A 260 55.90 -15.23 -22.37
C SER A 260 57.45 -15.09 -22.12
N PRO A 261 58.09 -15.34 -20.93
CA PRO A 261 57.66 -16.16 -19.78
C PRO A 261 57.97 -15.67 -18.33
N SER A 262 57.52 -16.51 -17.38
CA SER A 262 58.02 -16.75 -15.99
C SER A 262 57.67 -15.72 -14.90
N SER A 263 57.30 -16.09 -13.66
CA SER A 263 56.92 -17.40 -13.06
C SER A 263 55.98 -17.16 -11.82
N ASP A 264 55.56 -18.07 -10.91
CA ASP A 264 56.00 -19.45 -10.57
C ASP A 264 54.91 -20.30 -9.85
N ALA A 265 55.34 -21.47 -9.36
CA ALA A 265 54.74 -22.52 -8.51
C ALA A 265 53.46 -22.33 -7.65
N GLU A 266 52.73 -23.46 -7.60
CA GLU A 266 52.05 -24.09 -6.44
C GLU A 266 50.52 -23.94 -6.23
N SER A 267 49.90 -25.10 -5.99
CA SER A 267 48.47 -25.39 -5.75
C SER A 267 48.39 -26.77 -5.06
N PRO A 268 47.25 -27.29 -4.55
CA PRO A 268 45.91 -26.71 -4.46
C PRO A 268 45.24 -26.89 -3.07
N ARG A 269 44.03 -26.34 -2.88
CA ARG A 269 43.00 -27.00 -2.05
C ARG A 269 41.62 -26.95 -2.71
N ARG A 270 41.07 -28.14 -3.02
CA ARG A 270 39.65 -28.34 -3.36
C ARG A 270 38.78 -28.09 -2.14
N VAL A 271 37.57 -27.56 -2.37
CA VAL A 271 36.37 -27.99 -1.64
C VAL A 271 35.25 -28.14 -2.66
N ASP A 272 34.87 -29.38 -2.95
CA ASP A 272 33.71 -29.69 -3.80
C ASP A 272 32.41 -29.33 -3.08
N THR A 273 31.53 -28.55 -3.71
CA THR A 273 30.15 -28.35 -3.22
C THR A 273 29.19 -29.22 -4.04
N LYS A 274 28.64 -30.25 -3.40
CA LYS A 274 27.78 -31.24 -4.03
C LYS A 274 26.36 -30.68 -4.24
N ILE A 275 25.87 -30.78 -5.47
CA ILE A 275 24.45 -30.58 -5.81
C ILE A 275 23.65 -31.74 -5.19
N LEU A 276 22.52 -31.43 -4.54
CA LEU A 276 21.47 -32.41 -4.23
C LEU A 276 20.08 -31.83 -4.53
N SER A 277 19.29 -32.62 -5.24
CA SER A 277 17.95 -32.31 -5.75
C SER A 277 16.85 -32.70 -4.76
N ALA A 278 15.64 -32.17 -4.97
CA ALA A 278 14.44 -32.60 -4.26
C ALA A 278 13.97 -33.99 -4.71
N ASN A 279 13.38 -34.77 -3.79
CA ASN A 279 11.99 -35.23 -3.91
C ASN A 279 11.45 -35.94 -2.65
N GLU A 280 10.14 -35.74 -2.43
CA GLU A 280 9.14 -36.65 -1.82
C GLU A 280 9.32 -37.23 -0.40
N MET A 281 8.34 -36.93 0.48
CA MET A 281 7.51 -38.00 1.08
C MET A 281 6.15 -37.48 1.57
N LYS A 282 5.18 -38.40 1.69
CA LYS A 282 3.74 -38.15 1.85
C LYS A 282 3.19 -38.38 3.27
N GLU A 283 2.04 -37.76 3.50
CA GLU A 283 0.87 -38.22 4.30
C GLU A 283 0.94 -38.31 5.84
N GLN A 284 -0.25 -38.10 6.43
CA GLN A 284 -0.55 -38.06 7.87
C GLN A 284 -0.99 -39.44 8.39
N PRO A 285 -1.30 -39.59 9.70
CA PRO A 285 -2.70 -39.39 10.08
C PRO A 285 -2.98 -38.70 11.44
N ASN A 286 -3.95 -37.79 11.38
CA ASN A 286 -5.04 -37.48 12.34
C ASN A 286 -5.10 -38.24 13.69
N CYS A 287 -5.42 -37.50 14.78
CA CYS A 287 -6.06 -38.07 15.98
C CYS A 287 -7.05 -37.07 16.61
N LYS A 288 -8.19 -37.57 17.11
CA LYS A 288 -9.35 -36.78 17.58
C LYS A 288 -9.66 -37.04 19.07
N ASN A 289 -10.33 -36.05 19.67
CA ASN A 289 -11.16 -36.10 20.89
C ASN A 289 -10.47 -36.35 22.26
N THR A 290 -10.83 -35.52 23.24
CA THR A 290 -11.60 -35.95 24.43
C THR A 290 -12.33 -34.74 25.04
N ILE A 291 -13.52 -34.97 25.57
CA ILE A 291 -14.41 -34.00 26.23
C ILE A 291 -14.26 -34.15 27.75
N ALA A 292 -14.37 -33.06 28.51
CA ALA A 292 -14.69 -33.12 29.95
C ALA A 292 -15.47 -31.88 30.40
N GLU A 293 -16.67 -32.11 30.95
CA GLU A 293 -17.49 -31.08 31.62
C GLU A 293 -17.29 -31.14 33.14
N SER A 294 -17.15 -29.98 33.77
CA SER A 294 -17.59 -29.64 35.15
C SER A 294 -17.25 -28.16 35.39
N GLY A 295 -17.99 -27.36 36.17
CA GLY A 295 -19.19 -27.64 36.95
C GLY A 295 -19.21 -26.80 38.23
N VAL A 296 -19.99 -25.71 38.24
CA VAL A 296 -20.49 -24.99 39.44
C VAL A 296 -19.46 -24.23 40.32
N SER A 297 -19.49 -22.88 40.28
CA SER A 297 -20.11 -22.03 41.32
C SER A 297 -19.60 -20.57 41.31
N ARG A 298 -20.50 -19.60 41.60
CA ARG A 298 -20.15 -18.22 42.00
C ARG A 298 -20.28 -18.09 43.52
N PRO A 299 -19.62 -17.08 44.12
CA PRO A 299 -20.42 -16.04 44.76
C PRO A 299 -19.95 -14.60 44.45
N LEU A 300 -20.85 -13.64 44.67
CA LEU A 300 -20.53 -12.20 44.67
C LEU A 300 -19.80 -11.81 45.96
N ILE A 301 -18.84 -10.88 45.87
CA ILE A 301 -18.54 -9.92 46.94
C ILE A 301 -18.41 -8.52 46.31
N HIS A 302 -18.83 -7.51 47.08
CA HIS A 302 -19.00 -6.11 46.69
C HIS A 302 -17.76 -5.25 47.04
N MET A 303 -17.67 -4.10 46.36
CA MET A 303 -17.19 -2.80 46.86
C MET A 303 -15.70 -2.42 46.99
N ASN A 304 -15.50 -1.19 46.50
CA ASN A 304 -14.66 -0.08 46.98
C ASN A 304 -13.19 0.09 46.53
N ASP A 305 -12.99 1.28 45.94
CA ASP A 305 -11.94 2.27 46.14
C ASP A 305 -10.47 1.87 46.02
N PHE A 306 -9.73 2.53 45.12
CA PHE A 306 -8.64 3.43 45.53
C PHE A 306 -8.21 4.40 44.41
N ALA A 307 -7.99 5.66 44.81
CA ALA A 307 -7.23 6.77 44.22
C ALA A 307 -6.77 6.70 42.75
#